data_AF-A0A4R2CEC5-F1
#
_entry.id   AF-A0A4R2CEC5-F1
#
_cell.length_a   1.000
_cell.length_b   1.000
_cell.length_c   1.000
_cell.angle_alpha   90.00
_cell.angle_beta   90.00
_cell.angle_gamma   90.00
#
_symmetry.space_group_name_H-M   'P 1'
#
loop_
_entity.id
_entity.type
_entity.pdbx_description
1 polymer ?
#
loop_
_entity_poly.entity_id
_entity_poly.type
_entity_poly.pdbx_seq_one_letter_code
_entity_poly.pdbx_strand_id
1 'polypeptide(L)'
;MNSHALGSVVMAELTREQIRDLMGAVMKAQGKTLPSDDTADLREIGFRSLDFSELALRVEDEIGDELNFDAPGLRQIAKVGDVLDFIEQLQSA
;
A
#
# COMPACT_ATOMS: atom_id res chain seq x y z
N MET A 1 14.50 5.81 -36.54
CA MET A 1 13.88 4.64 -35.88
C MET A 1 14.12 4.80 -34.39
N ASN A 2 13.31 5.60 -33.72
CA ASN A 2 13.45 5.84 -32.28
C ASN A 2 12.10 5.56 -31.63
N SER A 3 11.94 4.34 -31.12
CA SER A 3 10.86 4.00 -30.20
C SER A 3 11.51 3.33 -29.00
N HIS A 4 11.42 4.04 -27.89
CA HIS A 4 11.58 3.66 -26.50
C HIS A 4 12.25 2.31 -26.20
N ALA A 5 13.40 2.41 -25.55
CA ALA A 5 13.84 1.40 -24.60
C ALA A 5 12.68 1.11 -23.63
N LEU A 6 12.16 -0.11 -23.66
CA LEU A 6 11.36 -0.70 -22.60
C LEU A 6 12.31 -0.91 -21.41
N GLY A 7 12.46 0.13 -20.61
CA GLY A 7 13.13 0.07 -19.32
C GLY A 7 12.27 -0.72 -18.36
N SER A 8 12.65 -1.99 -18.15
CA SER A 8 12.48 -2.76 -16.92
C SER A 8 11.11 -2.68 -16.23
N VAL A 9 10.18 -3.56 -16.60
CA VAL A 9 9.15 -4.01 -15.64
C VAL A 9 9.87 -4.97 -14.69
N VAL A 10 10.51 -4.41 -13.67
CA VAL A 10 11.06 -5.21 -12.58
C VAL A 10 9.87 -5.72 -11.78
N MET A 11 9.71 -7.04 -11.73
CA MET A 11 8.88 -7.72 -10.72
C MET A 11 9.55 -7.51 -9.36
N ALA A 12 9.37 -6.31 -8.80
CA ALA A 12 10.02 -5.89 -7.58
C ALA A 12 8.95 -5.60 -6.54
N GLU A 13 8.97 -6.37 -5.47
CA GLU A 13 8.23 -6.05 -4.25
C GLU A 13 8.59 -4.61 -3.83
N LEU A 14 7.59 -3.85 -3.40
CA LEU A 14 7.79 -2.55 -2.81
C LEU A 14 8.34 -2.71 -1.40
N THR A 15 9.34 -1.88 -1.08
CA THR A 15 9.82 -1.74 0.28
C THR A 15 8.74 -1.13 1.19
N ARG A 16 8.80 -1.39 2.49
CA ARG A 16 7.97 -0.73 3.50
C ARG A 16 7.84 0.79 3.34
N GLU A 17 8.96 1.45 3.02
CA GLU A 17 9.01 2.90 2.83
C GLU A 17 8.21 3.32 1.60
N GLN A 18 8.32 2.59 0.49
CA GLN A 18 7.52 2.84 -0.71
C GLN A 18 6.02 2.61 -0.45
N ILE A 19 5.65 1.55 0.27
CA ILE A 19 4.25 1.31 0.65
C ILE A 19 3.74 2.45 1.54
N ARG A 20 4.56 2.93 2.48
CA ARG A 20 4.23 4.08 3.32
C ARG A 20 4.00 5.34 2.49
N ASP A 21 4.83 5.61 1.50
CA ASP A 21 4.68 6.75 0.62
C ASP A 21 3.37 6.68 -0.18
N LEU A 22 3.01 5.49 -0.67
CA LEU A 22 1.72 5.26 -1.33
C LEU A 22 0.54 5.47 -0.37
N MET A 23 0.62 4.95 0.85
CA MET A 23 -0.40 5.18 1.89
C MET A 23 -0.54 6.67 2.22
N GLY A 24 0.58 7.38 2.31
CA GLY A 24 0.62 8.83 2.51
C GLY A 24 -0.04 9.58 1.34
N ALA A 25 0.18 9.14 0.11
CA ALA A 25 -0.45 9.71 -1.08
C ALA A 25 -1.97 9.51 -1.09
N VAL A 26 -2.47 8.33 -0.70
CA VAL A 26 -3.91 8.05 -0.53
C VAL A 26 -4.53 8.99 0.51
N MET A 27 -3.89 9.13 1.68
CA MET A 27 -4.38 10.02 2.73
C MET A 27 -4.37 11.50 2.29
N LYS A 28 -3.32 11.93 1.59
CA LYS A 28 -3.16 13.29 1.10
C LYS A 28 -4.22 13.65 0.05
N ALA A 29 -4.63 12.71 -0.80
CA ALA A 29 -5.71 12.91 -1.78
C ALA A 29 -7.04 13.29 -1.10
N GLN A 30 -7.19 12.98 0.19
CA GLN A 30 -8.37 13.27 1.01
C GLN A 30 -8.16 14.45 1.98
N GLY A 31 -7.04 15.18 1.86
CA GLY A 31 -6.70 16.26 2.77
C GLY A 31 -6.28 15.80 4.18
N LYS A 32 -5.95 14.52 4.36
CA LYS A 32 -5.45 13.96 5.62
C LYS A 32 -3.92 13.85 5.58
N THR A 33 -3.30 13.58 6.73
CA THR A 33 -1.85 13.38 6.84
C THR A 33 -1.57 12.04 7.51
N LEU A 34 -0.66 11.26 6.92
CA LEU A 34 -0.15 10.04 7.53
C LEU A 34 0.89 10.42 8.61
N PRO A 35 0.70 10.06 9.88
CA PRO A 35 1.73 10.26 10.90
C PRO A 35 3.02 9.51 10.56
N SER A 36 4.16 9.94 11.10
CA SER A 36 5.44 9.22 10.94
C SER A 36 5.55 7.96 11.82
N ASP A 37 4.60 7.75 12.72
CA ASP A 37 4.59 6.63 13.68
C ASP A 37 3.72 5.47 13.17
N ASP A 38 4.30 4.27 13.08
CA ASP A 38 3.62 3.03 12.70
C ASP A 38 2.59 2.58 13.74
N THR A 39 2.69 3.08 14.98
CA THR A 39 1.77 2.71 16.05
C THR A 39 0.45 3.47 16.03
N ALA A 40 0.31 4.46 15.14
CA ALA A 40 -0.88 5.28 15.00
C ALA A 40 -2.12 4.44 14.62
N ASP A 41 -3.24 4.69 15.30
CA ASP A 41 -4.50 3.99 15.06
C ASP A 41 -5.18 4.49 13.78
N LEU A 42 -5.60 3.55 12.92
CA LEU A 42 -6.20 3.85 11.63
C LEU A 42 -7.52 4.63 11.76
N ARG A 43 -8.29 4.38 12.82
CA ARG A 43 -9.56 5.07 13.07
C ARG A 43 -9.31 6.52 13.47
N GLU A 44 -8.26 6.78 14.24
CA GLU A 44 -7.87 8.14 14.68
C GLU A 44 -7.39 8.99 13.51
N ILE A 45 -6.60 8.40 12.61
CA ILE A 45 -6.11 9.10 11.41
C ILE A 45 -7.14 9.11 10.27
N GLY A 46 -8.27 8.46 10.47
CA GLY A 46 -9.38 8.39 9.52
C GLY A 46 -9.11 7.54 8.28
N PHE A 47 -8.21 6.55 8.37
CA PHE A 47 -7.96 5.55 7.33
C PHE A 47 -9.04 4.45 7.39
N ARG A 48 -9.76 4.25 6.29
CA ARG A 48 -10.95 3.38 6.19
C ARG A 48 -10.78 2.31 5.11
N SER A 49 -11.75 1.40 5.02
CA SER A 49 -11.72 0.29 4.04
C SER A 49 -11.57 0.76 2.58
N LEU A 50 -12.16 1.91 2.21
CA LEU A 50 -11.98 2.46 0.87
C LEU A 50 -10.53 2.90 0.60
N ASP A 51 -9.89 3.50 1.60
CA ASP A 51 -8.50 3.95 1.53
C ASP A 51 -7.56 2.75 1.40
N PHE A 52 -7.89 1.66 2.11
CA PHE A 52 -7.19 0.39 1.99
C PHE A 52 -7.32 -0.21 0.58
N SER A 53 -8.53 -0.24 0.02
CA SER A 53 -8.73 -0.69 -1.37
C SER A 53 -7.99 0.18 -2.38
N GLU A 54 -7.91 1.49 -2.16
CA GLU A 54 -7.14 2.38 -3.03
C GLU A 54 -5.63 2.13 -2.92
N LEU A 55 -5.13 1.93 -1.69
CA LEU A 55 -3.72 1.57 -1.47
C LEU A 55 -3.36 0.27 -2.20
N ALA A 56 -4.21 -0.76 -2.07
CA ALA A 56 -4.04 -2.03 -2.76
C ALA A 56 -3.88 -1.85 -4.28
N LEU A 57 -4.81 -1.14 -4.92
CA LEU A 57 -4.79 -0.88 -6.36
C LEU A 57 -3.51 -0.14 -6.80
N ARG A 58 -3.02 0.79 -5.98
CA ARG A 58 -1.77 1.50 -6.28
C ARG A 58 -0.55 0.60 -6.17
N VAL A 59 -0.53 -0.31 -5.19
CA VAL A 59 0.55 -1.30 -5.06
C VAL A 59 0.55 -2.24 -6.26
N GLU A 60 -0.62 -2.74 -6.67
CA GLU A 60 -0.78 -3.61 -7.85
C GLU A 60 -0.28 -2.93 -9.14
N ASP A 61 -0.59 -1.64 -9.32
CA ASP A 61 -0.12 -0.85 -10.48
C ASP A 61 1.42 -0.70 -10.49
N GLU A 62 2.05 -0.53 -9.32
CA GLU A 62 3.50 -0.37 -9.20
C GLU A 62 4.27 -1.70 -9.37
N ILE A 63 3.74 -2.81 -8.83
CA ILE A 63 4.40 -4.13 -8.95
C ILE A 63 4.03 -4.86 -10.26
N GLY A 64 2.96 -4.42 -10.93
CA GLY A 64 2.46 -5.02 -12.17
C GLY A 64 1.81 -6.39 -11.97
N ASP A 65 1.29 -6.67 -10.78
CA ASP A 65 0.66 -7.95 -10.40
C ASP A 65 -0.53 -7.73 -9.44
N GLU A 66 -1.45 -8.68 -9.38
CA GLU A 66 -2.63 -8.63 -8.52
C GLU A 66 -2.32 -9.12 -7.10
N LEU A 67 -2.79 -8.38 -6.07
CA LEU A 67 -2.64 -8.82 -4.67
C LEU A 67 -3.77 -9.78 -4.30
N ASN A 68 -3.43 -10.93 -3.71
CA ASN A 68 -4.42 -11.95 -3.34
C ASN A 68 -4.97 -11.73 -1.92
N PHE A 69 -6.13 -11.09 -1.81
CA PHE A 69 -6.77 -10.77 -0.52
C PHE A 69 -7.48 -11.97 0.11
N ASP A 70 -6.76 -12.73 0.93
CA ASP A 70 -7.41 -13.70 1.80
C ASP A 70 -8.08 -13.00 3.01
N ALA A 71 -9.42 -13.14 3.08
CA ALA A 71 -10.28 -12.51 4.09
C ALA A 71 -9.86 -12.68 5.58
N PRO A 72 -9.16 -13.76 6.00
CA PRO A 72 -8.63 -13.85 7.36
C PRO A 72 -7.62 -12.76 7.73
N GLY A 73 -6.79 -12.29 6.79
CA GLY A 73 -5.72 -11.31 7.06
C GLY A 73 -6.24 -9.92 7.43
N LEU A 74 -7.41 -9.54 6.91
CA LEU A 74 -8.03 -8.23 7.14
C LEU A 74 -8.58 -8.05 8.57
N ARG A 75 -8.77 -9.14 9.33
CA ARG A 75 -9.45 -9.08 10.64
C ARG A 75 -8.62 -8.48 11.78
N GLN A 76 -7.32 -8.23 11.56
CA GLN A 76 -6.39 -7.77 12.62
C GLN A 76 -5.77 -6.40 12.35
N ILE A 77 -6.19 -5.69 11.31
CA ILE A 77 -5.60 -4.41 10.93
C ILE A 77 -6.20 -3.27 11.78
N ALA A 78 -5.38 -2.67 12.65
CA ALA A 78 -5.79 -1.57 13.53
C ALA A 78 -4.86 -0.35 13.46
N LYS A 79 -3.58 -0.56 13.11
CA LYS A 79 -2.53 0.45 13.09
C LYS A 79 -1.92 0.62 11.70
N VAL A 80 -1.20 1.72 11.51
CA VAL A 80 -0.40 1.95 10.29
C VAL A 80 0.55 0.79 10.04
N GLY A 81 1.28 0.33 11.06
CA GLY A 81 2.21 -0.80 10.94
C GLY A 81 1.52 -2.09 10.46
N ASP A 82 0.31 -2.38 10.95
CA ASP A 82 -0.43 -3.58 10.54
C ASP A 82 -0.78 -3.56 9.03
N VAL A 83 -1.05 -2.37 8.47
CA VAL A 83 -1.28 -2.21 7.03
C VAL A 83 -0.01 -2.48 6.25
N LEU A 84 1.12 -1.91 6.67
CA LEU A 84 2.40 -2.07 5.99
C LEU A 84 2.84 -3.54 6.02
N ASP A 85 2.78 -4.17 7.20
CA ASP A 85 3.10 -5.60 7.37
C ASP A 85 2.21 -6.47 6.48
N PHE A 86 0.91 -6.15 6.38
CA PHE A 86 -0.01 -6.93 5.58
C PHE A 86 0.28 -6.81 4.08
N ILE A 87 0.57 -5.60 3.57
CA ILE A 87 0.93 -5.41 2.16
C ILE A 87 2.26 -6.09 1.83
N GLU A 88 3.26 -6.06 2.73
CA GLU A 88 4.50 -6.82 2.57
C GLU A 88 4.21 -8.33 2.47
N GLN A 89 3.33 -8.87 3.32
CA GLN A 89 2.94 -10.28 3.27
C GLN A 89 2.23 -10.66 1.97
N LEU A 90 1.38 -9.79 1.43
CA LEU A 90 0.65 -10.06 0.19
C LEU A 90 1.56 -10.13 -1.04
N GLN A 91 2.66 -9.37 -1.05
CA GLN A 91 3.61 -9.35 -2.16
C GLN A 91 4.51 -10.59 -2.19
N SER A 92 4.75 -11.21 -1.03
CA SER A 92 5.61 -12.40 -0.91
C SER A 92 4.85 -13.74 -0.95
N ALA A 93 3.54 -13.71 -1.16
CA ALA A 93 2.66 -14.89 -1.18
C ALA A 93 2.55 -15.50 -2.58
#